data_AF-A0A413UUR3-F1
#
_entry.id   AF-A0A413UUR3-F1
#
_cell.length_a   1.000
_cell.length_b   1.000
_cell.length_c   1.000
_cell.angle_alpha   90.00
_cell.angle_beta   90.00
_cell.angle_gamma   90.00
#
_symmetry.space_group_name_H-M   'P 1'
#
loop_
_entity.id
_entity.type
_entity.pdbx_description
1 polymer ?
#
loop_
_entity_poly.entity_id
_entity_poly.type
_entity_poly.pdbx_seq_one_letter_code
_entity_poly.pdbx_strand_id
1 'polypeptide(L)'
;MKFLNVLLITLFATTLFWGCSDDDDSTAGVNSSISLSTGIVQVDKKGGEVSVTVTSSGYWRLAGVCDWAHPSVTSGKNGDVVTFTVDSNEENVYRCCTFKFFVGAQVAPLKIESYPGYVMQLLSEESLSFSRDKDILTIKLNTNIEDPTIAFSDGGEEWITFIKRAEFGEKVSLQFEVAANETYKNRSSRITLSSPLVDNEVIVDVLQKQTDAIITDQQSIVHDLSARTISFEVKYNVENEISVIKGDDWITNQQISEPTVGDDGLSTVTVSYQLGEATVTRGGVIYIKQKDGPVYCEISVIQKDSDAEIVEVPDENLRTAIINNGWAISVGGNNCIVVEEGLKATSFENDYYNKIENLKGIEAFPNLEKLALGNVSNMVKLDISGLHKVKTLTFSTNRYVAEYNLGDNPVENFSLGTSYLYVSDIKIVSSVIESFNLMLSGWYAEYDNVESIDVSECSALKTLDVRRGSKLKTLYLKTGQDIPNLTKNEFTQIVYK
;
A
#
# COMPACT_ATOMS: atom_id res chain seq x y z
N MET A 1 -41.64 21.21 -34.28
CA MET A 1 -41.84 22.65 -34.56
C MET A 1 -40.70 23.38 -33.87
N LYS A 2 -39.50 23.57 -34.45
CA LYS A 2 -39.07 24.62 -35.40
C LYS A 2 -39.77 25.97 -35.25
N PHE A 3 -39.00 26.98 -34.81
CA PHE A 3 -38.86 28.41 -35.24
C PHE A 3 -38.00 29.06 -34.14
N LEU A 4 -36.70 29.39 -34.24
CA LEU A 4 -35.81 30.04 -35.22
C LEU A 4 -36.05 31.55 -35.43
N ASN A 5 -35.01 32.33 -35.06
CA ASN A 5 -34.63 33.73 -35.40
C ASN A 5 -35.44 34.85 -34.72
N VAL A 6 -34.88 35.99 -34.30
CA VAL A 6 -33.93 36.88 -35.00
C VAL A 6 -33.12 37.73 -33.99
N LEU A 7 -31.83 37.89 -34.29
CA LEU A 7 -30.86 38.86 -33.78
C LEU A 7 -31.19 40.27 -34.33
N LEU A 8 -31.20 41.34 -33.51
CA LEU A 8 -31.02 42.70 -34.04
C LEU A 8 -30.13 43.55 -33.13
N ILE A 9 -28.90 43.72 -33.61
CA ILE A 9 -27.92 44.73 -33.23
C ILE A 9 -28.46 46.10 -33.66
N THR A 10 -28.48 47.08 -32.76
CA THR A 10 -28.56 48.49 -33.14
C THR A 10 -27.39 49.25 -32.54
N LEU A 11 -26.42 49.46 -33.42
CA LEU A 11 -25.28 50.36 -33.30
C LEU A 11 -25.78 51.78 -33.54
N PHE A 12 -25.63 52.68 -32.56
CA PHE A 12 -25.65 54.13 -32.83
C PHE A 12 -24.37 54.74 -32.29
N ALA A 13 -23.39 54.84 -33.19
CA ALA A 13 -22.26 55.72 -33.07
C ALA A 13 -22.72 57.15 -33.41
N THR A 14 -22.60 58.06 -32.47
CA THR A 14 -22.41 59.48 -32.79
C THR A 14 -21.24 59.99 -31.97
N THR A 15 -20.12 60.15 -32.65
CA THR A 15 -18.94 60.87 -32.20
C THR A 15 -19.17 62.36 -32.38
N LEU A 16 -19.04 63.13 -31.31
CA LEU A 16 -18.55 64.50 -31.38
C LEU A 16 -17.36 64.59 -30.44
N PHE A 17 -16.18 64.71 -31.03
CA PHE A 17 -14.95 65.08 -30.36
C PHE A 17 -14.97 66.57 -30.03
N TRP A 18 -14.64 66.89 -28.78
CA TRP A 18 -13.76 67.96 -28.28
C TRP A 18 -13.58 67.58 -26.79
N GLY A 19 -12.41 67.27 -26.24
CA GLY A 19 -11.10 67.84 -26.50
C GLY A 19 -10.72 68.76 -25.34
N CYS A 20 -10.39 68.18 -24.18
CA CYS A 20 -9.42 68.75 -23.24
C CYS A 20 -8.67 67.59 -22.56
N SER A 21 -7.40 67.51 -22.94
CA SER A 21 -6.31 66.81 -22.28
C SER A 21 -6.12 67.36 -20.87
N ASP A 22 -5.88 66.46 -19.91
CA ASP A 22 -4.73 66.59 -19.01
C ASP A 22 -4.25 65.16 -18.70
N ASP A 23 -3.06 64.86 -19.20
CA ASP A 23 -2.22 63.78 -18.69
C ASP A 23 -1.82 64.15 -17.26
N ASP A 24 -1.89 63.19 -16.33
CA ASP A 24 -0.78 63.00 -15.40
C ASP A 24 -0.79 61.58 -14.81
N ASP A 25 0.35 60.94 -15.07
CA ASP A 25 1.01 59.88 -14.33
C ASP A 25 0.33 58.53 -14.07
N SER A 26 0.93 57.54 -14.73
CA SER A 26 1.13 56.19 -14.22
C SER A 26 1.78 56.22 -12.83
N THR A 27 0.99 56.39 -11.77
CA THR A 27 1.39 55.91 -10.45
C THR A 27 1.10 54.42 -10.38
N ALA A 28 2.13 53.63 -10.10
CA ALA A 28 2.00 52.23 -9.71
C ALA A 28 0.88 52.09 -8.67
N GLY A 29 -0.28 51.59 -9.11
CA GLY A 29 -1.48 51.53 -8.30
C GLY A 29 -1.22 50.65 -7.09
N VAL A 30 -1.16 51.25 -5.91
CA VAL A 30 -1.26 50.52 -4.64
C VAL A 30 -2.54 49.70 -4.75
N ASN A 31 -2.39 48.38 -4.90
CA ASN A 31 -3.53 47.47 -4.91
C ASN A 31 -4.27 47.66 -3.59
N SER A 32 -5.38 48.41 -3.63
CA SER A 32 -6.18 48.67 -2.45
C SER A 32 -6.67 47.32 -1.91
N SER A 33 -6.51 47.10 -0.62
CA SER A 33 -6.98 45.92 0.11
C SER A 33 -7.61 46.34 1.44
N ILE A 34 -8.61 45.59 1.88
CA ILE A 34 -9.24 45.70 3.18
C ILE A 34 -9.79 44.35 3.65
N SER A 35 -9.62 44.03 4.92
CA SER A 35 -10.21 42.87 5.60
C SER A 35 -10.53 43.22 7.06
N LEU A 36 -11.44 42.44 7.66
CA LEU A 36 -11.81 42.58 9.07
C LEU A 36 -11.37 41.35 9.84
N SER A 37 -11.21 41.48 11.16
CA SER A 37 -10.95 40.34 12.05
C SER A 37 -12.06 39.28 12.05
N THR A 38 -13.29 39.67 11.70
CA THR A 38 -14.43 38.78 11.43
C THR A 38 -15.41 39.47 10.47
N GLY A 39 -16.16 38.69 9.69
CA GLY A 39 -17.25 39.17 8.84
C GLY A 39 -18.61 39.20 9.55
N ILE A 40 -18.75 38.50 10.68
CA ILE A 40 -19.99 38.39 11.46
C ILE A 40 -19.69 38.54 12.95
N VAL A 41 -20.52 39.28 13.67
CA VAL A 41 -20.49 39.38 15.12
C VAL A 41 -21.88 39.08 15.66
N GLN A 42 -21.95 38.14 16.59
CA GLN A 42 -23.19 37.76 17.27
C GLN A 42 -23.17 38.31 18.71
N VAL A 43 -24.24 38.99 19.11
CA VAL A 43 -24.36 39.64 20.42
C VAL A 43 -25.58 39.14 21.19
N ASP A 44 -25.39 38.99 22.50
CA ASP A 44 -26.47 38.62 23.42
C ASP A 44 -27.63 39.64 23.36
N LYS A 45 -28.83 39.20 23.73
CA LYS A 45 -30.03 40.04 23.76
C LYS A 45 -29.90 41.26 24.68
N LYS A 46 -28.99 41.26 25.65
CA LYS A 46 -28.72 42.43 26.50
C LYS A 46 -27.98 43.55 25.76
N GLY A 47 -27.47 43.29 24.55
CA GLY A 47 -26.57 44.20 23.85
C GLY A 47 -25.18 44.18 24.48
N GLY A 48 -24.40 45.23 24.23
CA GLY A 48 -23.05 45.38 24.74
C GLY A 48 -22.09 45.98 23.72
N GLU A 49 -20.80 45.96 24.04
CA GLU A 49 -19.75 46.43 23.14
C GLU A 49 -19.07 45.27 22.45
N VAL A 50 -18.92 45.38 21.13
CA VAL A 50 -18.16 44.43 20.31
C VAL A 50 -17.18 45.18 19.43
N SER A 51 -16.04 44.57 19.13
CA SER A 51 -14.98 45.24 18.38
C SER A 51 -14.51 44.41 17.21
N VAL A 52 -14.19 45.09 16.11
CA VAL A 52 -13.53 44.50 14.94
C VAL A 52 -12.25 45.26 14.63
N THR A 53 -11.19 44.54 14.25
CA THR A 53 -9.94 45.16 13.81
C THR A 53 -9.95 45.27 12.28
N VAL A 54 -9.60 46.45 11.76
CA VAL A 54 -9.56 46.72 10.31
C VAL A 54 -8.11 46.63 9.82
N THR A 55 -7.85 45.69 8.92
CA THR A 55 -6.57 45.62 8.18
C THR A 55 -6.77 46.22 6.80
N SER A 56 -6.01 47.26 6.45
CA SER A 56 -6.15 47.98 5.19
C SER A 56 -4.82 48.43 4.59
N SER A 57 -4.81 48.56 3.26
CA SER A 57 -3.71 49.19 2.50
C SER A 57 -3.63 50.72 2.62
N GLY A 58 -4.65 51.36 3.18
CA GLY A 58 -4.77 52.82 3.27
C GLY A 58 -5.88 53.27 4.22
N TYR A 59 -6.22 54.56 4.17
CA TYR A 59 -7.36 55.08 4.94
C TYR A 59 -8.67 54.42 4.49
N TRP A 60 -9.48 54.02 5.46
CA TRP A 60 -10.75 53.37 5.24
C TRP A 60 -11.91 54.26 5.67
N ARG A 61 -13.09 54.00 5.08
CA ARG A 61 -14.37 54.60 5.48
C ARG A 61 -15.43 53.53 5.71
N LEU A 62 -16.33 53.77 6.64
CA LEU A 62 -17.46 52.92 6.97
C LEU A 62 -18.74 53.49 6.35
N ALA A 63 -19.56 52.65 5.76
CA ALA A 63 -20.94 52.97 5.41
C ALA A 63 -21.89 51.92 5.97
N GLY A 64 -23.13 52.33 6.21
CA GLY A 64 -24.14 51.53 6.91
C GLY A 64 -24.72 52.36 8.05
N VAL A 65 -26.04 52.30 8.20
CA VAL A 65 -26.78 52.95 9.29
C VAL A 65 -27.64 51.89 9.93
N CYS A 66 -27.64 51.86 11.25
CA CYS A 66 -28.42 50.96 12.06
C CYS A 66 -28.90 51.70 13.29
N ASP A 67 -30.19 51.57 13.62
CA ASP A 67 -30.79 52.30 14.74
C ASP A 67 -30.43 51.70 16.11
N TRP A 68 -29.77 50.53 16.14
CA TRP A 68 -29.46 49.78 17.37
C TRP A 68 -28.01 49.31 17.48
N ALA A 69 -27.16 49.60 16.49
CA ALA A 69 -25.73 49.28 16.51
C ALA A 69 -24.92 50.48 16.04
N HIS A 70 -24.13 51.04 16.94
CA HIS A 70 -23.50 52.36 16.76
C HIS A 70 -21.98 52.22 16.67
N PRO A 71 -21.35 52.46 15.50
CA PRO A 71 -19.90 52.43 15.39
C PRO A 71 -19.29 53.65 16.10
N SER A 72 -18.20 53.42 16.85
CA SER A 72 -17.40 54.46 17.50
C SER A 72 -16.76 55.46 16.50
N VAL A 73 -16.43 54.98 15.30
CA VAL A 73 -15.82 55.78 14.23
C VAL A 73 -16.32 55.32 12.86
N THR A 74 -16.42 56.25 11.92
CA THR A 74 -16.86 55.98 10.53
C THR A 74 -15.74 56.11 9.49
N SER A 75 -14.51 56.35 9.93
CA SER A 75 -13.31 56.36 9.08
C SER A 75 -12.07 56.16 9.94
N GLY A 76 -11.00 55.63 9.35
CA GLY A 76 -9.74 55.38 10.07
C GLY A 76 -8.62 54.92 9.14
N LYS A 77 -7.59 54.31 9.71
CA LYS A 77 -6.40 53.79 9.04
C LYS A 77 -6.15 52.32 9.39
N ASN A 78 -5.15 51.73 8.75
CA ASN A 78 -4.75 50.34 8.98
C ASN A 78 -4.47 50.04 10.47
N GLY A 79 -5.00 48.94 10.96
CA GLY A 79 -4.84 48.45 12.33
C GLY A 79 -5.80 49.08 13.34
N ASP A 80 -6.65 50.03 12.93
CA ASP A 80 -7.64 50.62 13.82
C ASP A 80 -8.69 49.58 14.25
N VAL A 81 -9.10 49.68 15.51
CA VAL A 81 -10.18 48.88 16.09
C VAL A 81 -11.45 49.71 16.13
N VAL A 82 -12.54 49.19 15.53
CA VAL A 82 -13.85 49.81 15.57
C VAL A 82 -14.73 49.07 16.57
N THR A 83 -15.03 49.73 17.68
CA THR A 83 -16.01 49.26 18.66
C THR A 83 -17.40 49.69 18.22
N PHE A 84 -18.35 48.77 18.26
CA PHE A 84 -19.77 48.97 18.07
C PHE A 84 -20.48 48.84 19.42
N THR A 85 -21.24 49.86 19.80
CA THR A 85 -22.15 49.80 20.95
C THR A 85 -23.50 49.30 20.44
N VAL A 86 -23.91 48.13 20.91
CA VAL A 86 -25.16 47.47 20.53
C VAL A 86 -26.17 47.63 21.65
N ASP A 87 -27.34 48.17 21.31
CA ASP A 87 -28.45 48.36 22.25
C ASP A 87 -29.12 47.03 22.61
N SER A 88 -29.86 47.00 23.73
CA SER A 88 -30.62 45.83 24.16
C SER A 88 -31.72 45.45 23.14
N ASN A 89 -31.92 44.15 22.97
CA ASN A 89 -32.96 43.56 22.13
C ASN A 89 -34.21 43.24 22.95
N GLU A 90 -34.86 44.29 23.46
CA GLU A 90 -36.04 44.17 24.34
C GLU A 90 -37.27 43.57 23.64
N GLU A 91 -37.34 43.73 22.31
CA GLU A 91 -38.42 43.20 21.49
C GLU A 91 -38.35 41.68 21.31
N ASN A 92 -37.23 41.05 21.69
CA ASN A 92 -36.98 39.61 21.52
C ASN A 92 -37.29 39.14 20.09
N VAL A 93 -36.72 39.85 19.11
CA VAL A 93 -36.81 39.49 17.68
C VAL A 93 -35.40 39.31 17.10
N TYR A 94 -35.28 38.58 16.00
CA TYR A 94 -34.01 38.54 15.27
C TYR A 94 -33.71 39.93 14.67
N ARG A 95 -32.54 40.49 15.00
CA ARG A 95 -32.04 41.76 14.45
C ARG A 95 -30.74 41.50 13.70
N CYS A 96 -30.62 42.08 12.51
CA CYS A 96 -29.43 42.02 11.68
C CYS A 96 -29.17 43.37 11.02
N CYS A 97 -27.94 43.86 11.11
CA CYS A 97 -27.48 45.02 10.36
C CYS A 97 -26.17 44.71 9.64
N THR A 98 -25.92 45.42 8.54
CA THR A 98 -24.70 45.26 7.75
C THR A 98 -23.99 46.59 7.58
N PHE A 99 -22.75 46.61 7.99
CA PHE A 99 -21.81 47.69 7.73
C PHE A 99 -20.85 47.29 6.62
N LYS A 100 -20.33 48.26 5.88
CA LYS A 100 -19.38 48.05 4.78
C LYS A 100 -18.20 48.98 4.97
N PHE A 101 -17.01 48.41 5.09
CA PHE A 101 -15.76 49.15 5.16
C PHE A 101 -15.14 49.24 3.77
N PHE A 102 -14.62 50.41 3.39
CA PHE A 102 -14.08 50.66 2.06
C PHE A 102 -12.68 51.23 2.10
N VAL A 103 -11.81 50.75 1.21
CA VAL A 103 -10.53 51.37 0.83
C VAL A 103 -10.46 51.41 -0.69
N GLY A 104 -10.46 52.60 -1.27
CA GLY A 104 -10.63 52.76 -2.71
C GLY A 104 -11.91 52.08 -3.21
N ALA A 105 -11.76 51.13 -4.13
CA ALA A 105 -12.87 50.33 -4.67
C ALA A 105 -13.14 49.01 -3.93
N GLN A 106 -12.29 48.60 -2.98
CA GLN A 106 -12.49 47.35 -2.22
C GLN A 106 -13.48 47.53 -1.07
N VAL A 107 -14.20 46.46 -0.74
CA VAL A 107 -15.21 46.43 0.32
C VAL A 107 -15.08 45.20 1.22
N ALA A 108 -15.12 45.40 2.53
CA ALA A 108 -15.27 44.34 3.53
C ALA A 108 -16.59 44.52 4.28
N PRO A 109 -17.57 43.60 4.13
CA PRO A 109 -18.82 43.66 4.87
C PRO A 109 -18.66 43.11 6.31
N LEU A 110 -19.37 43.72 7.24
CA LEU A 110 -19.56 43.25 8.61
C LEU A 110 -21.05 43.10 8.89
N LYS A 111 -21.49 41.91 9.30
CA LYS A 111 -22.84 41.66 9.81
C LYS A 111 -22.81 41.68 11.34
N ILE A 112 -23.70 42.44 11.97
CA ILE A 112 -23.95 42.32 13.41
C ILE A 112 -25.35 41.73 13.58
N GLU A 113 -25.45 40.67 14.39
CA GLU A 113 -26.68 39.93 14.62
C GLU A 113 -26.99 39.80 16.11
N SER A 114 -28.26 39.96 16.47
CA SER A 114 -28.78 39.63 17.79
C SER A 114 -30.01 38.74 17.61
N TYR A 115 -29.96 37.53 18.17
CA TYR A 115 -31.08 36.62 18.20
C TYR A 115 -31.87 36.76 19.51
N PRO A 116 -33.18 36.43 19.54
CA PRO A 116 -33.94 36.38 20.80
C PRO A 116 -33.43 35.32 21.78
N GLY A 117 -32.74 34.30 21.26
CA GLY A 117 -32.02 33.30 22.02
C GLY A 117 -31.05 32.53 21.12
N TYR A 118 -30.01 32.00 21.73
CA TYR A 118 -29.03 31.14 21.06
C TYR A 118 -29.25 29.68 21.49
N VAL A 119 -28.96 28.76 20.58
CA VAL A 119 -29.05 27.32 20.82
C VAL A 119 -27.78 26.63 20.37
N MET A 120 -27.32 25.65 21.14
CA MET A 120 -26.28 24.71 20.77
C MET A 120 -26.69 23.33 21.30
N GLN A 121 -27.17 22.48 20.41
CA GLN A 121 -27.66 21.15 20.78
C GLN A 121 -27.02 20.09 19.89
N LEU A 122 -26.46 19.05 20.52
CA LEU A 122 -25.92 17.89 19.83
C LEU A 122 -27.04 17.08 19.15
N LEU A 123 -26.82 16.71 17.89
CA LEU A 123 -27.69 15.84 17.09
C LEU A 123 -27.02 14.51 16.72
N SER A 124 -25.69 14.42 16.81
CA SER A 124 -24.92 13.17 16.65
C SER A 124 -24.77 12.43 17.98
N GLU A 125 -24.09 11.29 17.97
CA GLU A 125 -23.76 10.53 19.19
C GLU A 125 -22.78 11.30 20.07
N GLU A 126 -22.92 11.12 21.39
CA GLU A 126 -22.04 11.72 22.42
C GLU A 126 -20.72 10.98 22.59
N SER A 127 -20.63 9.72 22.16
CA SER A 127 -19.43 8.89 22.24
C SER A 127 -19.22 8.14 20.94
N LEU A 128 -18.02 8.27 20.36
CA LEU A 128 -17.68 7.69 19.07
C LEU A 128 -16.40 6.87 19.18
N SER A 129 -16.39 5.71 18.53
CA SER A 129 -15.25 4.78 18.52
C SER A 129 -14.77 4.54 17.10
N PHE A 130 -13.48 4.81 16.87
CA PHE A 130 -12.82 4.67 15.58
C PHE A 130 -11.82 3.51 15.59
N SER A 131 -11.58 2.91 14.42
CA SER A 131 -10.45 2.01 14.23
C SER A 131 -9.13 2.80 14.35
N ARG A 132 -8.00 2.08 14.32
CA ARG A 132 -6.67 2.70 14.30
C ARG A 132 -6.41 3.56 13.07
N ASP A 133 -7.17 3.38 11.99
CA ASP A 133 -6.90 4.02 10.72
C ASP A 133 -7.39 5.47 10.74
N LYS A 134 -6.90 6.26 9.77
CA LYS A 134 -7.37 7.63 9.58
C LYS A 134 -8.85 7.62 9.17
N ASP A 135 -9.65 8.51 9.77
CA ASP A 135 -11.09 8.60 9.50
C ASP A 135 -11.61 10.04 9.65
N ILE A 136 -12.90 10.25 9.32
CA ILE A 136 -13.59 11.53 9.43
C ILE A 136 -14.67 11.47 10.52
N LEU A 137 -14.49 12.27 11.55
CA LEU A 137 -15.49 12.53 12.57
C LEU A 137 -16.44 13.65 12.10
N THR A 138 -17.75 13.42 12.20
CA THR A 138 -18.77 14.45 11.92
C THR A 138 -19.64 14.68 13.14
N ILE A 139 -19.54 15.87 13.73
CA ILE A 139 -20.42 16.34 14.80
C ILE A 139 -21.58 17.12 14.17
N LYS A 140 -22.81 16.72 14.47
CA LYS A 140 -24.01 17.41 13.97
C LYS A 140 -24.66 18.18 15.09
N LEU A 141 -25.02 19.44 14.83
CA LEU A 141 -25.60 20.36 15.79
C LEU A 141 -26.89 20.97 15.25
N ASN A 142 -27.82 21.30 16.15
CA ASN A 142 -28.83 22.33 15.94
C ASN A 142 -28.30 23.61 16.60
N THR A 143 -27.86 24.57 15.80
CA THR A 143 -27.25 25.80 16.34
C THR A 143 -27.39 26.98 15.39
N ASN A 144 -27.62 28.16 15.97
CA ASN A 144 -27.54 29.46 15.31
C ASN A 144 -26.25 30.22 15.67
N ILE A 145 -25.29 29.56 16.32
CA ILE A 145 -24.01 30.16 16.68
C ILE A 145 -23.05 30.01 15.51
N GLU A 146 -22.48 31.13 15.04
CA GLU A 146 -21.61 31.19 13.87
C GLU A 146 -20.27 30.49 14.12
N ASP A 147 -19.62 30.77 15.25
CA ASP A 147 -18.29 30.25 15.57
C ASP A 147 -18.23 29.78 17.04
N PRO A 148 -18.61 28.52 17.34
CA PRO A 148 -18.35 27.96 18.66
C PRO A 148 -16.85 27.74 18.88
N THR A 149 -16.38 27.97 20.11
CA THR A 149 -15.03 27.58 20.53
C THR A 149 -14.93 26.07 20.58
N ILE A 150 -13.86 25.52 19.99
CA ILE A 150 -13.56 24.08 20.00
C ILE A 150 -12.36 23.87 20.91
N ALA A 151 -12.52 23.04 21.94
CA ALA A 151 -11.44 22.62 22.83
C ALA A 151 -11.30 21.09 22.85
N PHE A 152 -10.08 20.62 23.08
CA PHE A 152 -9.73 19.20 23.15
C PHE A 152 -9.13 18.88 24.52
N SER A 153 -9.36 17.66 25.02
CA SER A 153 -8.64 17.12 26.19
C SER A 153 -7.50 16.19 25.76
N ASP A 154 -6.57 15.93 26.67
CA ASP A 154 -5.56 14.86 26.57
C ASP A 154 -4.71 14.90 25.29
N GLY A 155 -4.41 16.10 24.78
CA GLY A 155 -3.65 16.30 23.55
C GLY A 155 -4.43 15.96 22.27
N GLY A 156 -5.76 15.94 22.33
CA GLY A 156 -6.63 15.67 21.17
C GLY A 156 -6.34 16.53 19.95
N GLU A 157 -5.92 17.78 20.18
CA GLU A 157 -5.51 18.71 19.14
C GLU A 157 -4.33 18.23 18.28
N GLU A 158 -3.54 17.27 18.76
CA GLU A 158 -2.41 16.70 18.02
C GLU A 158 -2.86 15.69 16.94
N TRP A 159 -4.06 15.12 17.07
CA TRP A 159 -4.53 14.03 16.21
C TRP A 159 -5.99 14.17 15.74
N ILE A 160 -6.72 15.18 16.21
CA ILE A 160 -8.05 15.56 15.72
C ILE A 160 -7.96 16.99 15.17
N THR A 161 -8.14 17.15 13.86
CA THR A 161 -8.03 18.45 13.18
C THR A 161 -9.38 18.89 12.63
N PHE A 162 -9.84 20.09 12.97
CA PHE A 162 -11.03 20.67 12.35
C PHE A 162 -10.80 20.92 10.85
N ILE A 163 -11.71 20.42 10.01
CA ILE A 163 -11.63 20.54 8.55
C ILE A 163 -12.53 21.68 8.08
N LYS A 164 -13.82 21.59 8.39
CA LYS A 164 -14.82 22.51 7.88
C LYS A 164 -16.12 22.48 8.66
N ARG A 165 -16.84 23.58 8.55
CA ARG A 165 -18.24 23.75 8.93
C ARG A 165 -19.10 23.71 7.66
N ALA A 166 -20.22 23.02 7.72
CA ALA A 166 -21.23 22.98 6.66
C ALA A 166 -22.63 23.18 7.26
N GLU A 167 -23.48 23.92 6.57
CA GLU A 167 -24.79 24.32 7.07
C GLU A 167 -25.90 23.87 6.12
N PHE A 168 -27.01 23.39 6.69
CA PHE A 168 -28.22 23.05 5.95
C PHE A 168 -29.45 23.43 6.79
N GLY A 169 -29.99 24.62 6.54
CA GLY A 169 -31.00 25.22 7.41
C GLY A 169 -30.39 25.51 8.79
N GLU A 170 -31.09 25.17 9.87
CA GLU A 170 -30.63 25.36 11.26
C GLU A 170 -29.66 24.25 11.74
N LYS A 171 -29.34 23.29 10.86
CA LYS A 171 -28.44 22.19 11.18
C LYS A 171 -27.04 22.50 10.69
N VAL A 172 -26.08 22.35 11.60
CA VAL A 172 -24.65 22.55 11.35
C VAL A 172 -23.94 21.21 11.44
N SER A 173 -23.02 20.95 10.53
CA SER A 173 -22.10 19.82 10.59
C SER A 173 -20.67 20.34 10.71
N LEU A 174 -19.99 19.96 11.79
CA LEU A 174 -18.56 20.19 11.98
C LEU A 174 -17.83 18.90 11.64
N GLN A 175 -16.90 18.98 10.67
CA GLN A 175 -16.09 17.84 10.25
C GLN A 175 -14.68 17.96 10.79
N PHE A 176 -14.18 16.85 11.31
CA PHE A 176 -12.84 16.71 11.85
C PHE A 176 -12.14 15.53 11.19
N GLU A 177 -10.86 15.68 10.94
CA GLU A 177 -9.98 14.58 10.55
C GLU A 177 -9.42 13.93 11.81
N VAL A 178 -9.58 12.63 11.92
CA VAL A 178 -8.96 11.80 12.96
C VAL A 178 -7.75 11.12 12.32
N ALA A 179 -6.53 11.50 12.74
CA ALA A 179 -5.30 10.90 12.24
C ALA A 179 -5.21 9.41 12.60
N ALA A 180 -4.40 8.63 11.87
CA ALA A 180 -4.16 7.24 12.22
C ALA A 180 -3.47 7.13 13.59
N ASN A 181 -3.84 6.13 14.39
CA ASN A 181 -3.20 5.80 15.65
C ASN A 181 -2.13 4.73 15.43
N GLU A 182 -0.89 5.15 15.28
CA GLU A 182 0.26 4.26 15.08
C GLU A 182 0.80 3.65 16.39
N THR A 183 0.26 4.07 17.55
CA THR A 183 0.70 3.59 18.85
C THR A 183 0.01 2.28 19.23
N TYR A 184 0.60 1.51 20.15
CA TYR A 184 0.03 0.27 20.67
C TYR A 184 -0.93 0.48 21.85
N LYS A 185 -1.34 1.74 22.10
CA LYS A 185 -2.33 2.11 23.12
C LYS A 185 -3.57 2.70 22.48
N ASN A 186 -4.72 2.43 23.08
CA ASN A 186 -5.92 3.20 22.80
C ASN A 186 -5.66 4.66 23.20
N ARG A 187 -6.16 5.60 22.40
CA ARG A 187 -6.14 7.02 22.75
C ARG A 187 -7.55 7.57 22.73
N SER A 188 -7.78 8.55 23.59
CA SER A 188 -9.09 9.20 23.70
C SER A 188 -8.91 10.69 23.87
N SER A 189 -9.90 11.45 23.41
CA SER A 189 -10.01 12.88 23.66
C SER A 189 -11.48 13.27 23.79
N ARG A 190 -11.73 14.29 24.59
CA ARG A 190 -13.02 14.96 24.69
C ARG A 190 -12.99 16.23 23.85
N ILE A 191 -13.94 16.35 22.93
CA ILE A 191 -14.19 17.57 22.17
C ILE A 191 -15.29 18.35 22.89
N THR A 192 -14.97 19.57 23.31
CA THR A 192 -15.91 20.51 23.94
C THR A 192 -16.18 21.67 22.98
N LEU A 193 -17.46 21.89 22.69
CA LEU A 193 -17.96 23.03 21.93
C LEU A 193 -18.65 24.01 22.87
N SER A 194 -18.16 25.25 22.95
CA SER A 194 -18.69 26.27 23.86
C SER A 194 -18.86 27.62 23.20
N SER A 195 -19.69 28.49 23.78
CA SER A 195 -19.88 29.87 23.34
C SER A 195 -20.38 30.71 24.49
N PRO A 196 -19.96 31.99 24.63
CA PRO A 196 -20.48 32.88 25.67
C PRO A 196 -21.96 33.22 25.49
N LEU A 197 -22.58 32.84 24.36
CA LEU A 197 -23.99 33.09 24.04
C LEU A 197 -24.94 32.02 24.60
N VAL A 198 -24.41 30.91 25.15
CA VAL A 198 -25.18 29.82 25.76
C VAL A 198 -24.51 29.35 27.05
N ASP A 199 -25.30 28.88 28.00
CA ASP A 199 -24.77 28.41 29.29
C ASP A 199 -24.25 26.96 29.24
N ASN A 200 -24.75 26.15 28.28
CA ASN A 200 -24.41 24.73 28.17
C ASN A 200 -23.44 24.48 27.01
N GLU A 201 -22.42 23.68 27.28
CA GLU A 201 -21.48 23.20 26.29
C GLU A 201 -21.98 21.89 25.65
N VAL A 202 -21.53 21.61 24.43
CA VAL A 202 -21.70 20.30 23.79
C VAL A 202 -20.40 19.52 23.94
N ILE A 203 -20.51 18.27 24.41
CA ILE A 203 -19.38 17.39 24.68
C ILE A 203 -19.51 16.15 23.80
N VAL A 204 -18.41 15.76 23.15
CA VAL A 204 -18.30 14.52 22.38
C VAL A 204 -17.02 13.79 22.79
N ASP A 205 -17.15 12.58 23.31
CA ASP A 205 -16.03 11.71 23.68
C ASP A 205 -15.60 10.87 22.45
N VAL A 206 -14.31 10.92 22.12
CA VAL A 206 -13.72 10.20 20.98
C VAL A 206 -12.74 9.17 21.50
N LEU A 207 -12.93 7.91 21.15
CA LEU A 207 -11.99 6.81 21.39
C LEU A 207 -11.45 6.30 20.06
N GLN A 208 -10.13 6.19 19.93
CA GLN A 208 -9.49 5.55 18.80
C GLN A 208 -8.71 4.31 19.25
N LYS A 209 -8.97 3.18 18.59
CA LYS A 209 -8.31 1.91 18.90
C LYS A 209 -6.80 1.96 18.63
N GLN A 210 -6.06 1.15 19.36
CA GLN A 210 -4.62 0.92 19.20
C GLN A 210 -4.26 0.25 17.86
N THR A 211 -2.99 0.32 17.49
CA THR A 211 -2.40 -0.59 16.50
C THR A 211 -2.20 -1.97 17.12
N ASP A 212 -2.71 -3.02 16.48
CA ASP A 212 -2.51 -4.39 16.93
C ASP A 212 -1.10 -4.89 16.55
N ALA A 213 -0.43 -5.59 17.47
CA ALA A 213 0.92 -6.07 17.26
C ALA A 213 1.21 -7.41 17.98
N ILE A 214 2.04 -8.22 17.31
CA ILE A 214 2.77 -9.36 17.86
C ILE A 214 4.19 -9.25 17.30
N ILE A 215 5.17 -9.04 18.18
CA ILE A 215 6.54 -8.67 17.82
C ILE A 215 7.50 -9.59 18.56
N THR A 216 8.57 -10.00 17.88
CA THR A 216 9.73 -10.65 18.47
C THR A 216 10.99 -10.06 17.85
N ASP A 217 12.07 -10.02 18.62
CA ASP A 217 13.41 -9.63 18.15
C ASP A 217 14.13 -10.78 17.42
N GLN A 218 13.61 -12.01 17.50
CA GLN A 218 14.18 -13.20 16.89
C GLN A 218 13.28 -13.77 15.79
N GLN A 219 13.69 -13.60 14.53
CA GLN A 219 13.03 -14.28 13.39
C GLN A 219 13.56 -15.70 13.16
N SER A 220 14.79 -15.97 13.62
CA SER A 220 15.44 -17.27 13.50
C SER A 220 16.35 -17.57 14.69
N ILE A 221 16.32 -18.81 15.17
CA ILE A 221 17.16 -19.33 16.25
C ILE A 221 17.97 -20.49 15.69
N VAL A 222 19.30 -20.34 15.63
CA VAL A 222 20.21 -21.34 15.07
C VAL A 222 21.16 -21.86 16.14
N HIS A 223 21.17 -23.18 16.31
CA HIS A 223 22.03 -23.88 17.26
C HIS A 223 22.62 -25.13 16.62
N ASP A 224 23.61 -25.72 17.30
CA ASP A 224 24.12 -27.05 16.93
C ASP A 224 23.08 -28.15 17.21
N LEU A 225 23.45 -29.39 16.92
CA LEU A 225 22.58 -30.56 17.03
C LEU A 225 22.29 -31.01 18.48
N SER A 226 22.89 -30.39 19.50
CA SER A 226 22.71 -30.80 20.89
C SER A 226 21.30 -30.49 21.40
N ALA A 227 20.80 -31.33 22.31
CA ALA A 227 19.64 -30.98 23.12
C ALA A 227 19.93 -29.72 23.96
N ARG A 228 18.96 -28.82 24.09
CA ARG A 228 19.07 -27.57 24.86
C ARG A 228 17.72 -26.92 25.12
N THR A 229 17.69 -25.98 26.06
CA THR A 229 16.60 -25.02 26.19
C THR A 229 16.85 -23.83 25.27
N ILE A 230 15.82 -23.36 24.58
CA ILE A 230 15.80 -22.05 23.92
C ILE A 230 14.78 -21.14 24.58
N SER A 231 15.01 -19.82 24.53
CA SER A 231 14.09 -18.81 25.02
C SER A 231 14.20 -17.52 24.22
N PHE A 232 13.08 -16.85 24.00
CA PHE A 232 12.98 -15.57 23.30
C PHE A 232 11.82 -14.73 23.83
N GLU A 233 11.85 -13.42 23.57
CA GLU A 233 10.79 -12.50 23.97
C GLU A 233 9.74 -12.36 22.89
N VAL A 234 8.48 -12.29 23.32
CA VAL A 234 7.32 -11.95 22.49
C VAL A 234 6.59 -10.78 23.13
N LYS A 235 6.37 -9.72 22.36
CA LYS A 235 5.62 -8.52 22.75
C LYS A 235 4.31 -8.46 21.99
N TYR A 236 3.20 -8.21 22.68
CA TYR A 236 1.89 -8.17 22.05
C TYR A 236 0.89 -7.28 22.81
N ASN A 237 -0.13 -6.77 22.12
CA ASN A 237 -1.29 -6.12 22.74
C ASN A 237 -2.64 -6.74 22.34
N VAL A 238 -2.57 -7.92 21.71
CA VAL A 238 -3.74 -8.70 21.27
C VAL A 238 -3.70 -10.10 21.85
N GLU A 239 -4.88 -10.69 22.02
CA GLU A 239 -4.99 -12.09 22.42
C GLU A 239 -4.40 -12.98 21.32
N ASN A 240 -3.45 -13.84 21.71
CA ASN A 240 -2.69 -14.66 20.79
C ASN A 240 -2.64 -16.13 21.23
N GLU A 241 -2.23 -16.98 20.30
CA GLU A 241 -1.97 -18.40 20.48
C GLU A 241 -0.55 -18.70 19.96
N ILE A 242 0.26 -19.38 20.78
CA ILE A 242 1.63 -19.78 20.45
C ILE A 242 1.65 -21.29 20.24
N SER A 243 2.07 -21.73 19.06
CA SER A 243 2.08 -23.16 18.67
C SER A 243 3.34 -23.52 17.89
N VAL A 244 3.71 -24.81 17.91
CA VAL A 244 4.73 -25.34 16.99
C VAL A 244 3.99 -25.94 15.81
N ILE A 245 4.19 -25.38 14.61
CA ILE A 245 3.53 -25.85 13.38
C ILE A 245 4.42 -26.80 12.56
N LYS A 246 5.72 -26.87 12.90
CA LYS A 246 6.69 -27.81 12.34
C LYS A 246 7.74 -28.18 13.38
N GLY A 247 8.03 -29.47 13.54
CA GLY A 247 9.03 -29.97 14.48
C GLY A 247 8.51 -30.18 15.91
N ASP A 248 7.21 -30.44 16.07
CA ASP A 248 6.55 -30.70 17.35
C ASP A 248 7.03 -31.98 18.05
N ASP A 249 7.68 -32.88 17.31
CA ASP A 249 8.34 -34.08 17.80
C ASP A 249 9.65 -33.80 18.57
N TRP A 250 10.30 -32.65 18.33
CA TRP A 250 11.57 -32.29 19.00
C TRP A 250 11.62 -30.88 19.61
N ILE A 251 10.66 -30.01 19.30
CA ILE A 251 10.45 -28.70 19.96
C ILE A 251 9.30 -28.89 20.95
N THR A 252 9.64 -29.17 22.20
CA THR A 252 8.68 -29.64 23.22
C THR A 252 8.71 -28.77 24.47
N ASN A 253 7.84 -29.10 25.44
CA ASN A 253 7.81 -28.48 26.76
C ASN A 253 7.73 -26.95 26.72
N GLN A 254 6.78 -26.41 25.94
CA GLN A 254 6.51 -24.98 25.91
C GLN A 254 6.26 -24.45 27.33
N GLN A 255 6.95 -23.38 27.70
CA GLN A 255 6.68 -22.61 28.92
C GLN A 255 6.61 -21.13 28.53
N ILE A 256 5.62 -20.43 29.07
CA ILE A 256 5.40 -19.01 28.86
C ILE A 256 5.43 -18.34 30.23
N SER A 257 6.23 -17.28 30.38
CA SER A 257 6.27 -16.51 31.62
C SER A 257 4.98 -15.72 31.83
N GLU A 258 4.76 -15.24 33.06
CA GLU A 258 3.73 -14.23 33.32
C GLU A 258 4.00 -12.96 32.47
N PRO A 259 2.94 -12.33 31.91
CA PRO A 259 3.08 -11.15 31.08
C PRO A 259 3.45 -9.91 31.91
N THR A 260 4.39 -9.12 31.41
CA THR A 260 4.75 -7.81 31.97
C THR A 260 4.30 -6.70 31.01
N VAL A 261 3.42 -5.81 31.46
CA VAL A 261 2.90 -4.70 30.64
C VAL A 261 3.92 -3.56 30.60
N GLY A 262 4.31 -3.17 29.39
CA GLY A 262 5.19 -2.03 29.13
C GLY A 262 4.45 -0.71 28.97
N ASP A 263 5.20 0.39 29.13
CA ASP A 263 4.68 1.76 28.95
C ASP A 263 4.35 2.08 27.48
N ASP A 264 4.74 1.23 26.54
CA ASP A 264 4.40 1.32 25.11
C ASP A 264 3.01 0.74 24.77
N GLY A 265 2.37 0.02 25.71
CA GLY A 265 1.09 -0.65 25.52
C GLY A 265 1.21 -2.13 25.15
N LEU A 266 2.43 -2.65 25.03
CA LEU A 266 2.68 -4.07 24.76
C LEU A 266 2.90 -4.84 26.06
N SER A 267 2.33 -6.03 26.16
CA SER A 267 2.70 -7.03 27.14
C SER A 267 3.86 -7.86 26.62
N THR A 268 4.88 -8.08 27.45
CA THR A 268 6.04 -8.91 27.12
C THR A 268 5.99 -10.23 27.88
N VAL A 269 6.21 -11.34 27.19
CA VAL A 269 6.42 -12.67 27.77
C VAL A 269 7.74 -13.25 27.26
N THR A 270 8.38 -14.08 28.08
CA THR A 270 9.43 -14.98 27.63
C THR A 270 8.81 -16.33 27.29
N VAL A 271 9.01 -16.78 26.06
CA VAL A 271 8.60 -18.11 25.60
C VAL A 271 9.83 -18.98 25.58
N SER A 272 9.74 -20.20 26.12
CA SER A 272 10.83 -21.16 26.11
C SER A 272 10.37 -22.56 25.71
N TYR A 273 11.30 -23.29 25.09
CA TYR A 273 11.10 -24.66 24.61
C TYR A 273 12.32 -25.52 24.91
N GLN A 274 12.09 -26.82 25.03
CA GLN A 274 13.14 -27.84 25.03
C GLN A 274 13.34 -28.37 23.61
N LEU A 275 14.57 -28.31 23.13
CA LEU A 275 15.00 -28.92 21.88
C LEU A 275 15.59 -30.30 22.17
N GLY A 276 15.09 -31.33 21.49
CA GLY A 276 15.71 -32.66 21.49
C GLY A 276 17.05 -32.67 20.75
N GLU A 277 17.88 -33.68 21.00
CA GLU A 277 19.10 -33.91 20.22
C GLU A 277 18.77 -34.32 18.78
N ALA A 278 19.62 -33.94 17.83
CA ALA A 278 19.53 -34.29 16.43
C ALA A 278 20.82 -34.99 15.97
N THR A 279 20.74 -35.78 14.90
CA THR A 279 21.93 -36.38 14.25
C THR A 279 22.18 -35.79 12.86
N VAL A 280 21.27 -34.95 12.37
CA VAL A 280 21.32 -34.28 11.06
C VAL A 280 20.66 -32.91 11.16
N THR A 281 20.94 -32.03 10.19
CA THR A 281 20.29 -30.72 10.13
C THR A 281 18.78 -30.84 9.98
N ARG A 282 18.04 -30.16 10.86
CA ARG A 282 16.57 -30.10 10.85
C ARG A 282 16.07 -28.73 11.27
N GLY A 283 14.82 -28.45 10.92
CA GLY A 283 14.19 -27.17 11.22
C GLY A 283 12.72 -27.30 11.58
N GLY A 284 12.29 -26.40 12.45
CA GLY A 284 10.94 -26.27 12.93
C GLY A 284 10.49 -24.82 12.91
N VAL A 285 9.19 -24.62 13.10
CA VAL A 285 8.56 -23.31 13.02
C VAL A 285 7.65 -23.14 14.21
N ILE A 286 7.90 -22.09 14.98
CA ILE A 286 7.02 -21.60 16.03
C ILE A 286 6.14 -20.51 15.41
N TYR A 287 4.83 -20.64 15.56
CA TYR A 287 3.83 -19.74 15.02
C TYR A 287 3.09 -19.06 16.17
N ILE A 288 3.13 -17.73 16.16
CA ILE A 288 2.39 -16.90 17.12
C ILE A 288 1.37 -16.09 16.33
N LYS A 289 0.10 -16.40 16.52
CA LYS A 289 -1.01 -15.76 15.77
C LYS A 289 -1.98 -15.08 16.71
N GLN A 290 -2.58 -13.99 16.25
CA GLN A 290 -3.76 -13.41 16.86
C GLN A 290 -4.94 -14.40 16.74
N LYS A 291 -5.74 -14.55 17.79
CA LYS A 291 -6.86 -15.51 17.78
C LYS A 291 -7.93 -15.18 16.74
N ASP A 292 -8.32 -13.90 16.66
CA ASP A 292 -9.40 -13.39 15.81
C ASP A 292 -8.92 -12.25 14.90
N GLY A 293 -7.73 -12.37 14.31
CA GLY A 293 -7.21 -11.30 13.44
C GLY A 293 -6.00 -11.69 12.59
N PRO A 294 -5.52 -10.74 11.76
CA PRO A 294 -4.52 -11.03 10.73
C PRO A 294 -3.07 -10.92 11.22
N VAL A 295 -2.84 -10.48 12.46
CA VAL A 295 -1.49 -10.28 12.99
C VAL A 295 -0.88 -11.62 13.40
N TYR A 296 0.31 -11.92 12.90
CA TYR A 296 1.07 -13.11 13.28
C TYR A 296 2.58 -12.84 13.16
N CYS A 297 3.37 -13.70 13.79
CA CYS A 297 4.80 -13.81 13.52
C CYS A 297 5.24 -15.28 13.53
N GLU A 298 6.32 -15.56 12.79
CA GLU A 298 6.94 -16.87 12.67
C GLU A 298 8.38 -16.80 13.14
N ILE A 299 8.79 -17.83 13.87
CA ILE A 299 10.17 -18.01 14.33
C ILE A 299 10.67 -19.35 13.84
N SER A 300 11.72 -19.31 13.02
CA SER A 300 12.39 -20.51 12.53
C SER A 300 13.37 -21.02 13.59
N VAL A 301 13.27 -22.29 13.97
CA VAL A 301 14.23 -22.96 14.86
C VAL A 301 15.05 -23.95 14.03
N ILE A 302 16.37 -23.82 14.06
CA ILE A 302 17.31 -24.60 13.23
C ILE A 302 18.32 -25.28 14.14
N GLN A 303 18.35 -26.62 14.10
CA GLN A 303 19.49 -27.40 14.58
C GLN A 303 20.36 -27.72 13.37
N LYS A 304 21.51 -27.03 13.29
CA LYS A 304 22.43 -27.08 12.16
C LYS A 304 23.61 -28.00 12.47
N ASP A 305 23.85 -28.93 11.56
CA ASP A 305 25.08 -29.72 11.49
C ASP A 305 26.25 -28.81 11.07
N SER A 306 27.42 -28.95 11.70
CA SER A 306 28.61 -28.18 11.33
C SER A 306 29.01 -28.37 9.87
N ASP A 307 28.71 -29.54 9.32
CA ASP A 307 29.05 -29.90 7.94
C ASP A 307 27.96 -29.53 6.94
N ALA A 308 26.83 -28.96 7.40
CA ALA A 308 25.75 -28.55 6.51
C ALA A 308 26.15 -27.33 5.67
N GLU A 309 26.28 -27.57 4.36
CA GLU A 309 26.57 -26.56 3.37
C GLU A 309 25.38 -25.61 3.16
N ILE A 310 25.72 -24.34 2.90
CA ILE A 310 24.74 -23.31 2.54
C ILE A 310 24.59 -23.32 1.03
N VAL A 311 23.36 -23.48 0.56
CA VAL A 311 23.00 -23.48 -0.85
C VAL A 311 22.39 -22.13 -1.21
N GLU A 312 22.87 -21.53 -2.29
CA GLU A 312 22.32 -20.28 -2.83
C GLU A 312 21.17 -20.61 -3.80
N VAL A 313 19.96 -20.18 -3.46
CA VAL A 313 18.73 -20.31 -4.25
C VAL A 313 18.20 -18.90 -4.56
N PRO A 314 18.66 -18.25 -5.65
CA PRO A 314 18.33 -16.86 -5.94
C PRO A 314 16.87 -16.65 -6.33
N ASP A 315 16.25 -17.62 -7.00
CA ASP A 315 14.86 -17.55 -7.41
C ASP A 315 13.93 -17.67 -6.20
N GLU A 316 13.17 -16.60 -5.92
CA GLU A 316 12.27 -16.52 -4.77
C GLU A 316 11.14 -17.55 -4.82
N ASN A 317 10.64 -17.86 -6.02
CA ASN A 317 9.55 -18.80 -6.23
C ASN A 317 10.01 -20.24 -6.00
N LEU A 318 11.21 -20.60 -6.48
CA LEU A 318 11.85 -21.88 -6.18
C LEU A 318 12.16 -21.99 -4.69
N ARG A 319 12.77 -20.95 -4.11
CA ARG A 319 13.14 -20.90 -2.69
C ARG A 319 11.92 -21.07 -1.79
N THR A 320 10.82 -20.39 -2.09
CA THR A 320 9.55 -20.52 -1.39
C THR A 320 8.99 -21.94 -1.52
N ALA A 321 9.02 -22.52 -2.74
CA ALA A 321 8.52 -23.87 -2.97
C ALA A 321 9.28 -24.94 -2.16
N ILE A 322 10.62 -24.91 -2.15
CA ILE A 322 11.42 -25.88 -1.39
C ILE A 322 11.26 -25.70 0.13
N ILE A 323 11.06 -24.48 0.62
CA ILE A 323 10.80 -24.20 2.05
C ILE A 323 9.42 -24.72 2.45
N ASN A 324 8.38 -24.47 1.63
CA ASN A 324 7.02 -24.93 1.88
C ASN A 324 6.89 -26.45 1.85
N ASN A 325 7.67 -27.12 0.98
CA ASN A 325 7.78 -28.57 0.97
C ASN A 325 8.59 -29.11 2.18
N GLY A 326 9.17 -28.22 2.99
CA GLY A 326 9.95 -28.55 4.15
C GLY A 326 11.35 -29.08 3.84
N TRP A 327 11.82 -28.95 2.59
CA TRP A 327 13.08 -29.50 2.10
C TRP A 327 14.30 -28.66 2.42
N ALA A 328 14.09 -27.36 2.70
CA ALA A 328 15.14 -26.44 3.07
C ALA A 328 14.64 -25.44 4.10
N ILE A 329 15.58 -24.78 4.78
CA ILE A 329 15.30 -23.70 5.73
C ILE A 329 16.04 -22.45 5.26
N SER A 330 15.35 -21.30 5.26
CA SER A 330 15.98 -20.01 4.97
C SER A 330 16.96 -19.63 6.07
N VAL A 331 18.15 -19.15 5.68
CA VAL A 331 19.13 -18.54 6.59
C VAL A 331 19.37 -17.06 6.26
N GLY A 332 18.44 -16.45 5.52
CA GLY A 332 18.47 -15.05 5.11
C GLY A 332 18.93 -14.84 3.67
N GLY A 333 18.37 -13.81 3.02
CA GLY A 333 18.64 -13.50 1.62
C GLY A 333 18.30 -14.65 0.68
N ASN A 334 19.25 -15.03 -0.17
CA ASN A 334 19.10 -16.12 -1.15
C ASN A 334 19.59 -17.46 -0.60
N ASN A 335 19.97 -17.55 0.67
CA ASN A 335 20.67 -18.71 1.20
C ASN A 335 19.74 -19.64 1.97
N CYS A 336 19.90 -20.93 1.73
CA CYS A 336 19.17 -21.99 2.40
C CYS A 336 20.11 -23.08 2.91
N ILE A 337 19.63 -23.83 3.90
CA ILE A 337 20.24 -25.11 4.28
C ILE A 337 19.25 -26.21 3.92
N VAL A 338 19.70 -27.20 3.15
CA VAL A 338 18.90 -28.38 2.80
C VAL A 338 18.83 -29.32 3.99
N VAL A 339 17.62 -29.77 4.32
CA VAL A 339 17.39 -30.73 5.40
C VAL A 339 17.25 -32.13 4.86
N GLU A 340 17.23 -33.12 5.76
CA GLU A 340 17.14 -34.54 5.40
C GLU A 340 15.96 -34.86 4.47
N GLU A 341 14.79 -34.27 4.71
CA GLU A 341 13.61 -34.44 3.84
C GLU A 341 13.86 -33.96 2.40
N GLY A 342 14.61 -32.86 2.23
CA GLY A 342 15.05 -32.40 0.92
C GLY A 342 16.03 -33.36 0.26
N LEU A 343 17.01 -33.86 1.00
CA LEU A 343 17.96 -34.85 0.48
C LEU A 343 17.28 -36.14 0.03
N LYS A 344 16.18 -36.54 0.68
CA LYS A 344 15.37 -37.72 0.33
C LYS A 344 14.34 -37.46 -0.78
N ALA A 345 14.08 -36.21 -1.14
CA ALA A 345 13.04 -35.86 -2.11
C ALA A 345 13.32 -36.49 -3.49
N THR A 346 12.27 -37.07 -4.08
CA THR A 346 12.35 -37.73 -5.40
C THR A 346 11.50 -37.05 -6.46
N SER A 347 10.62 -36.13 -6.10
CA SER A 347 9.73 -35.43 -7.03
C SER A 347 9.52 -34.00 -6.61
N PHE A 348 9.83 -33.06 -7.50
CA PHE A 348 9.49 -31.65 -7.36
C PHE A 348 8.31 -31.32 -8.26
N GLU A 349 7.22 -30.86 -7.66
CA GLU A 349 6.03 -30.43 -8.37
C GLU A 349 5.72 -28.98 -8.01
N ASN A 350 5.60 -28.16 -9.04
CA ASN A 350 5.32 -26.75 -8.93
C ASN A 350 3.90 -26.45 -9.42
N ASP A 351 3.22 -25.53 -8.74
CA ASP A 351 1.88 -25.09 -9.14
C ASP A 351 1.94 -24.32 -10.47
N TYR A 352 0.85 -24.40 -11.23
CA TYR A 352 0.63 -23.71 -12.49
C TYR A 352 0.87 -22.19 -12.40
N TYR A 353 0.56 -21.57 -11.26
CA TYR A 353 0.68 -20.12 -11.08
C TYR A 353 2.06 -19.65 -10.64
N ASN A 354 2.94 -20.57 -10.26
CA ASN A 354 4.22 -20.21 -9.68
C ASN A 354 5.28 -19.98 -10.77
N LYS A 355 5.85 -18.77 -10.81
CA LYS A 355 6.67 -18.26 -11.91
C LYS A 355 8.16 -18.49 -11.65
N ILE A 356 8.57 -19.75 -11.56
CA ILE A 356 10.01 -20.07 -11.43
C ILE A 356 10.71 -19.69 -12.74
N GLU A 357 11.80 -18.93 -12.62
CA GLU A 357 12.59 -18.39 -13.73
C GLU A 357 14.01 -18.98 -13.77
N ASN A 358 14.52 -19.41 -12.61
CA ASN A 358 15.87 -19.94 -12.46
C ASN A 358 15.90 -21.14 -11.50
N LEU A 359 16.55 -22.22 -11.93
CA LEU A 359 16.68 -23.47 -11.16
C LEU A 359 17.97 -23.58 -10.34
N LYS A 360 18.83 -22.55 -10.29
CA LYS A 360 20.06 -22.57 -9.49
C LYS A 360 19.74 -22.95 -8.03
N GLY A 361 20.47 -23.93 -7.51
CA GLY A 361 20.30 -24.50 -6.18
C GLY A 361 19.46 -25.79 -6.17
N ILE A 362 18.79 -26.15 -7.27
CA ILE A 362 18.05 -27.42 -7.37
C ILE A 362 18.98 -28.64 -7.30
N GLU A 363 20.25 -28.49 -7.69
CA GLU A 363 21.28 -29.53 -7.62
C GLU A 363 21.53 -30.05 -6.20
N ALA A 364 21.13 -29.28 -5.17
CA ALA A 364 21.20 -29.69 -3.78
C ALA A 364 20.17 -30.78 -3.39
N PHE A 365 19.31 -31.20 -4.32
CA PHE A 365 18.31 -32.26 -4.15
C PHE A 365 18.65 -33.45 -5.07
N PRO A 366 19.71 -34.22 -4.77
CA PRO A 366 20.35 -35.15 -5.71
C PRO A 366 19.51 -36.39 -6.06
N ASN A 367 18.41 -36.62 -5.33
CA ASN A 367 17.53 -37.78 -5.52
C ASN A 367 16.29 -37.49 -6.36
N LEU A 368 16.14 -36.27 -6.89
CA LEU A 368 15.01 -35.93 -7.76
C LEU A 368 15.01 -36.77 -9.05
N GLU A 369 13.95 -37.55 -9.21
CA GLU A 369 13.65 -38.33 -10.41
C GLU A 369 12.57 -37.68 -11.30
N LYS A 370 11.78 -36.77 -10.73
CA LYS A 370 10.71 -36.06 -11.43
C LYS A 370 10.77 -34.56 -11.15
N LEU A 371 10.68 -33.77 -12.21
CA LEU A 371 10.51 -32.32 -12.18
C LEU A 371 9.26 -31.93 -12.98
N ALA A 372 8.22 -31.45 -12.30
CA ALA A 372 7.05 -30.85 -12.91
C ALA A 372 7.03 -29.36 -12.60
N LEU A 373 7.42 -28.51 -13.56
CA LEU A 373 7.71 -27.09 -13.31
C LEU A 373 6.51 -26.14 -13.50
N GLY A 374 5.34 -26.65 -13.91
CA GLY A 374 4.18 -25.80 -14.17
C GLY A 374 4.43 -24.83 -15.33
N ASN A 375 4.08 -23.55 -15.14
CA ASN A 375 4.27 -22.50 -16.16
C ASN A 375 5.58 -21.73 -15.94
N VAL A 376 6.58 -21.97 -16.78
CA VAL A 376 7.87 -21.26 -16.74
C VAL A 376 7.89 -20.11 -17.76
N SER A 377 7.08 -19.08 -17.47
CA SER A 377 6.81 -17.97 -18.41
C SER A 377 7.97 -17.01 -18.67
N ASN A 378 8.96 -16.92 -17.79
CA ASN A 378 10.11 -16.01 -17.92
C ASN A 378 11.46 -16.74 -17.91
N MET A 379 11.44 -18.07 -17.79
CA MET A 379 12.67 -18.86 -17.81
C MET A 379 13.30 -18.81 -19.20
N VAL A 380 14.55 -18.34 -19.27
CA VAL A 380 15.34 -18.30 -20.52
C VAL A 380 16.22 -19.53 -20.66
N LYS A 381 16.70 -20.07 -19.53
CA LYS A 381 17.53 -21.26 -19.48
C LYS A 381 17.00 -22.23 -18.43
N LEU A 382 16.70 -23.45 -18.87
CA LEU A 382 16.43 -24.57 -17.99
C LEU A 382 17.74 -25.33 -17.81
N ASP A 383 18.33 -25.25 -16.63
CA ASP A 383 19.55 -25.97 -16.27
C ASP A 383 19.27 -26.96 -15.15
N ILE A 384 19.40 -28.24 -15.46
CA ILE A 384 19.32 -29.34 -14.49
C ILE A 384 20.58 -30.20 -14.53
N SER A 385 21.67 -29.69 -15.11
CA SER A 385 22.91 -30.46 -15.31
C SER A 385 23.64 -30.85 -14.01
N GLY A 386 23.32 -30.20 -12.89
CA GLY A 386 23.75 -30.60 -11.55
C GLY A 386 22.90 -31.73 -10.93
N LEU A 387 21.81 -32.14 -11.56
CA LEU A 387 21.04 -33.33 -11.22
C LEU A 387 21.46 -34.49 -12.14
N HIS A 388 21.24 -35.72 -11.68
CA HIS A 388 21.71 -36.93 -12.38
C HIS A 388 20.66 -38.04 -12.48
N LYS A 389 19.45 -37.83 -11.94
CA LYS A 389 18.43 -38.88 -11.80
C LYS A 389 17.08 -38.53 -12.41
N VAL A 390 16.93 -37.35 -13.01
CA VAL A 390 15.64 -36.89 -13.54
C VAL A 390 15.24 -37.73 -14.75
N LYS A 391 14.19 -38.54 -14.57
CA LYS A 391 13.56 -39.37 -15.62
C LYS A 391 12.39 -38.66 -16.26
N THR A 392 11.63 -37.90 -15.46
CA THR A 392 10.43 -37.18 -15.92
C THR A 392 10.64 -35.69 -15.78
N LEU A 393 10.58 -34.96 -16.90
CA LEU A 393 10.58 -33.50 -16.94
C LEU A 393 9.33 -33.01 -17.65
N THR A 394 8.47 -32.27 -16.96
CA THR A 394 7.23 -31.72 -17.52
C THR A 394 7.05 -30.25 -17.17
N PHE A 395 6.37 -29.54 -18.06
CA PHE A 395 5.95 -28.14 -17.90
C PHE A 395 4.61 -27.97 -18.61
N SER A 396 3.77 -27.08 -18.10
CA SER A 396 2.53 -26.68 -18.75
C SER A 396 2.81 -25.75 -19.94
N THR A 397 3.77 -24.83 -19.79
CA THR A 397 4.25 -23.94 -20.86
C THR A 397 5.67 -23.49 -20.57
N ASN A 398 6.49 -23.34 -21.62
CA ASN A 398 7.90 -22.94 -21.54
C ASN A 398 8.33 -22.03 -22.71
N ARG A 399 7.43 -21.13 -23.14
CA ARG A 399 7.53 -20.43 -24.45
C ARG A 399 8.79 -19.59 -24.68
N TYR A 400 9.52 -19.26 -23.62
CA TYR A 400 10.68 -18.37 -23.66
C TYR A 400 12.01 -19.08 -23.34
N VAL A 401 11.99 -20.40 -23.11
CA VAL A 401 13.21 -21.15 -22.83
C VAL A 401 14.00 -21.32 -24.13
N ALA A 402 15.18 -20.70 -24.18
CA ALA A 402 16.12 -20.77 -25.30
C ALA A 402 17.16 -21.88 -25.10
N GLU A 403 17.52 -22.21 -23.85
CA GLU A 403 18.52 -23.24 -23.56
C GLU A 403 17.97 -24.31 -22.61
N TYR A 404 18.10 -25.57 -23.01
CA TYR A 404 17.76 -26.75 -22.21
C TYR A 404 19.04 -27.54 -21.93
N ASN A 405 19.63 -27.30 -20.77
CA ASN A 405 20.79 -28.03 -20.28
C ASN A 405 20.34 -29.18 -19.37
N LEU A 406 20.20 -30.36 -19.97
CA LEU A 406 19.69 -31.56 -19.30
C LEU A 406 20.81 -32.43 -18.71
N GLY A 407 22.08 -32.14 -19.02
CA GLY A 407 23.23 -32.88 -18.53
C GLY A 407 23.15 -34.38 -18.87
N ASP A 408 23.44 -35.21 -17.88
CA ASP A 408 23.39 -36.67 -17.95
C ASP A 408 22.09 -37.28 -17.36
N ASN A 409 21.05 -36.45 -17.16
CA ASN A 409 19.78 -36.94 -16.64
C ASN A 409 19.11 -37.93 -17.62
N PRO A 410 18.59 -39.06 -17.14
CA PRO A 410 17.95 -40.09 -17.96
C PRO A 410 16.51 -39.72 -18.36
N VAL A 411 16.31 -38.52 -18.91
CA VAL A 411 14.98 -38.01 -19.25
C VAL A 411 14.34 -38.88 -20.34
N GLU A 412 13.25 -39.55 -19.99
CA GLU A 412 12.50 -40.41 -20.90
C GLU A 412 11.63 -39.54 -21.83
N ASN A 413 11.87 -39.63 -23.14
CA ASN A 413 11.07 -38.97 -24.19
C ASN A 413 10.89 -37.46 -23.97
N PHE A 414 11.99 -36.69 -24.09
CA PHE A 414 11.92 -35.24 -23.98
C PHE A 414 11.09 -34.62 -25.12
N SER A 415 10.14 -33.76 -24.73
CA SER A 415 9.31 -32.95 -25.62
C SER A 415 9.28 -31.51 -25.09
N LEU A 416 9.19 -30.53 -26.00
CA LEU A 416 9.08 -29.12 -25.62
C LEU A 416 7.72 -28.78 -24.98
N GLY A 417 6.73 -29.69 -24.97
CA GLY A 417 5.48 -29.56 -24.20
C GLY A 417 4.60 -28.34 -24.53
N THR A 418 4.98 -27.51 -25.49
CA THR A 418 4.27 -26.31 -25.95
C THR A 418 3.99 -26.40 -27.44
N SER A 419 2.93 -25.73 -27.89
CA SER A 419 2.57 -25.66 -29.30
C SER A 419 3.45 -24.73 -30.13
N TYR A 420 4.23 -23.82 -29.54
CA TYR A 420 5.17 -22.93 -30.23
C TYR A 420 6.07 -22.22 -29.22
N LEU A 421 7.18 -21.65 -29.70
CA LEU A 421 8.15 -20.90 -28.92
C LEU A 421 8.33 -19.47 -29.44
N TYR A 422 8.59 -18.53 -28.53
CA TYR A 422 8.85 -17.12 -28.84
C TYR A 422 10.33 -16.78 -28.99
N VAL A 423 11.22 -17.77 -28.85
CA VAL A 423 12.66 -17.62 -29.03
C VAL A 423 13.08 -17.89 -30.47
N SER A 424 14.11 -17.19 -30.93
CA SER A 424 14.73 -17.40 -32.25
C SER A 424 15.64 -18.63 -32.28
N ASP A 425 16.37 -18.85 -31.20
CA ASP A 425 17.41 -19.86 -31.14
C ASP A 425 17.15 -20.80 -29.97
N ILE A 426 17.26 -22.10 -30.23
CA ILE A 426 17.14 -23.14 -29.21
C ILE A 426 18.45 -23.89 -29.13
N LYS A 427 18.97 -24.08 -27.93
CA LYS A 427 20.08 -24.99 -27.64
C LYS A 427 19.62 -26.10 -26.71
N ILE A 428 19.94 -27.33 -27.04
CA ILE A 428 19.70 -28.50 -26.20
C ILE A 428 21.03 -29.19 -25.93
N VAL A 429 21.29 -29.49 -24.67
CA VAL A 429 22.49 -30.17 -24.18
C VAL A 429 22.06 -31.41 -23.43
N SER A 430 22.52 -32.59 -23.86
CA SER A 430 22.27 -33.85 -23.16
C SER A 430 23.25 -34.94 -23.58
N SER A 431 23.83 -35.66 -22.64
CA SER A 431 24.70 -36.81 -22.96
C SER A 431 23.93 -38.12 -23.14
N VAL A 432 22.63 -38.17 -22.79
CA VAL A 432 21.85 -39.41 -22.66
C VAL A 432 20.67 -39.52 -23.62
N ILE A 433 20.02 -38.42 -24.00
CA ILE A 433 18.80 -38.50 -24.80
C ILE A 433 19.06 -39.03 -26.20
N GLU A 434 18.41 -40.14 -26.54
CA GLU A 434 18.54 -40.79 -27.85
C GLU A 434 17.52 -40.32 -28.88
N SER A 435 16.41 -39.71 -28.45
CA SER A 435 15.30 -39.34 -29.32
C SER A 435 14.68 -38.00 -28.94
N PHE A 436 14.57 -37.11 -29.91
CA PHE A 436 13.81 -35.87 -29.79
C PHE A 436 12.70 -35.80 -30.83
N ASN A 437 11.51 -35.41 -30.39
CA ASN A 437 10.44 -34.98 -31.28
C ASN A 437 10.14 -33.50 -31.02
N LEU A 438 10.65 -32.64 -31.90
CA LEU A 438 10.43 -31.20 -31.91
C LEU A 438 9.50 -30.80 -33.06
N MET A 439 8.78 -31.76 -33.66
CA MET A 439 7.85 -31.51 -34.75
C MET A 439 6.76 -30.53 -34.29
N LEU A 440 6.50 -29.53 -35.13
CA LEU A 440 5.37 -28.64 -35.00
C LEU A 440 4.59 -28.57 -36.31
N SER A 441 3.38 -29.14 -36.32
CA SER A 441 2.48 -29.10 -37.47
C SER A 441 1.17 -28.39 -37.16
N GLY A 442 0.64 -27.65 -38.14
CA GLY A 442 -0.67 -27.01 -38.09
C GLY A 442 -0.62 -25.49 -37.87
N TRP A 443 -1.76 -24.92 -37.49
CA TRP A 443 -2.03 -23.50 -37.25
C TRP A 443 -1.06 -22.80 -36.27
N TYR A 444 -0.37 -23.55 -35.41
CA TYR A 444 0.59 -22.97 -34.47
C TYR A 444 1.95 -22.60 -35.09
N ALA A 445 2.27 -23.13 -36.27
CA ALA A 445 3.55 -22.92 -36.93
C ALA A 445 3.81 -21.44 -37.33
N GLU A 446 2.75 -20.63 -37.52
CA GLU A 446 2.88 -19.20 -37.81
C GLU A 446 3.35 -18.39 -36.59
N TYR A 447 3.00 -18.84 -35.39
CA TYR A 447 3.36 -18.20 -34.12
C TYR A 447 4.75 -18.62 -33.62
N ASP A 448 5.30 -19.72 -34.13
CA ASP A 448 6.63 -20.21 -33.77
C ASP A 448 7.70 -19.27 -34.34
N ASN A 449 8.60 -18.79 -33.49
CA ASN A 449 9.66 -17.84 -33.86
C ASN A 449 11.02 -18.50 -34.06
N VAL A 450 11.11 -19.83 -33.97
CA VAL A 450 12.36 -20.57 -33.99
C VAL A 450 12.98 -20.52 -35.39
N GLU A 451 14.18 -19.95 -35.47
CA GLU A 451 15.00 -19.84 -36.66
C GLU A 451 16.18 -20.82 -36.64
N SER A 452 16.68 -21.16 -35.45
CA SER A 452 17.74 -22.15 -35.29
C SER A 452 17.54 -23.12 -34.13
N ILE A 453 18.02 -24.35 -34.32
CA ILE A 453 18.07 -25.40 -33.29
C ILE A 453 19.49 -25.93 -33.22
N ASP A 454 20.08 -25.98 -32.04
CA ASP A 454 21.41 -26.50 -31.75
C ASP A 454 21.32 -27.74 -30.86
N VAL A 455 21.73 -28.88 -31.42
CA VAL A 455 21.83 -30.18 -30.73
C VAL A 455 23.25 -30.73 -30.82
N SER A 456 24.23 -29.86 -31.06
CA SER A 456 25.65 -30.25 -31.20
C SER A 456 26.22 -30.90 -29.93
N GLU A 457 25.62 -30.62 -28.78
CA GLU A 457 25.97 -31.22 -27.49
C GLU A 457 25.02 -32.36 -27.09
N CYS A 458 24.34 -32.98 -28.05
CA CYS A 458 23.50 -34.17 -27.85
C CYS A 458 24.17 -35.45 -28.36
N SER A 459 25.13 -35.99 -27.60
CA SER A 459 26.03 -37.07 -28.07
C SER A 459 25.36 -38.42 -28.29
N ALA A 460 24.26 -38.72 -27.61
CA ALA A 460 23.54 -39.98 -27.72
C ALA A 460 22.41 -39.97 -28.76
N LEU A 461 22.17 -38.83 -29.42
CA LEU A 461 21.00 -38.60 -30.26
C LEU A 461 21.01 -39.46 -31.53
N LYS A 462 20.00 -40.32 -31.68
CA LYS A 462 19.81 -41.23 -32.83
C LYS A 462 18.60 -40.84 -33.69
N THR A 463 17.59 -40.24 -33.07
CA THR A 463 16.33 -39.86 -33.72
C THR A 463 16.02 -38.41 -33.42
N LEU A 464 15.75 -37.62 -34.47
CA LEU A 464 15.41 -36.21 -34.32
C LEU A 464 14.36 -35.83 -35.38
N ASP A 465 13.21 -35.33 -34.94
CA ASP A 465 12.25 -34.66 -35.83
C ASP A 465 12.22 -33.16 -35.54
N VAL A 466 12.62 -32.35 -36.51
CA VAL A 466 12.63 -30.86 -36.43
C VAL A 466 11.76 -30.24 -37.53
N ARG A 467 10.75 -30.95 -38.03
CA ARG A 467 9.76 -30.34 -38.93
C ARG A 467 8.92 -29.32 -38.18
N ARG A 468 9.32 -28.05 -38.23
CA ARG A 468 8.65 -26.89 -37.60
C ARG A 468 8.17 -25.87 -38.64
N GLY A 469 7.78 -24.68 -38.18
CA GLY A 469 7.34 -23.59 -39.04
C GLY A 469 8.39 -23.14 -40.07
N SER A 470 7.94 -22.33 -41.04
CA SER A 470 8.78 -21.85 -42.16
C SER A 470 9.96 -20.98 -41.73
N LYS A 471 9.97 -20.50 -40.48
CA LYS A 471 11.05 -19.69 -39.90
C LYS A 471 12.31 -20.50 -39.59
N LEU A 472 12.20 -21.80 -39.29
CA LEU A 472 13.37 -22.64 -38.97
C LEU A 472 14.30 -22.80 -40.18
N LYS A 473 15.46 -22.13 -40.15
CA LYS A 473 16.47 -22.15 -41.22
C LYS A 473 17.64 -23.05 -40.93
N THR A 474 18.04 -23.20 -39.66
CA THR A 474 19.32 -23.83 -39.32
C THR A 474 19.18 -24.89 -38.25
N LEU A 475 19.76 -26.07 -38.50
CA LEU A 475 20.02 -27.11 -37.52
C LEU A 475 21.53 -27.22 -37.31
N TYR A 476 22.01 -26.94 -36.10
CA TYR A 476 23.42 -27.08 -35.75
C TYR A 476 23.71 -28.45 -35.17
N LEU A 477 24.69 -29.13 -35.77
CA LEU A 477 25.23 -30.41 -35.33
C LEU A 477 26.72 -30.25 -35.02
N LYS A 478 27.28 -31.10 -34.17
CA LYS A 478 28.72 -31.17 -33.96
C LYS A 478 29.38 -31.84 -35.15
N THR A 479 30.58 -31.39 -35.53
CA THR A 479 31.38 -32.05 -36.56
C THR A 479 31.56 -33.54 -36.25
N GLY A 480 31.08 -34.40 -37.15
CA GLY A 480 31.10 -35.86 -36.99
C GLY A 480 29.90 -36.48 -36.26
N GLN A 481 28.91 -35.69 -35.85
CA GLN A 481 27.64 -36.18 -35.31
C GLN A 481 26.76 -36.70 -36.46
N ASP A 482 26.35 -37.95 -36.35
CA ASP A 482 25.38 -38.59 -37.25
C ASP A 482 24.08 -38.87 -36.49
N ILE A 483 22.95 -38.52 -37.09
CA ILE A 483 21.61 -38.77 -36.53
C ILE A 483 20.87 -39.66 -37.53
N PRO A 484 20.92 -41.00 -37.36
CA PRO A 484 20.41 -41.95 -38.35
C PRO A 484 18.95 -41.72 -38.76
N ASN A 485 18.10 -41.30 -37.81
CA ASN A 485 16.68 -41.04 -38.04
C ASN A 485 16.36 -39.54 -37.94
N LEU A 486 17.04 -38.72 -38.76
CA LEU A 486 16.79 -37.28 -38.85
C LEU A 486 15.65 -36.96 -39.83
N THR A 487 14.62 -36.27 -39.33
CA THR A 487 13.52 -35.72 -40.12
C THR A 487 13.51 -34.19 -40.01
N LYS A 488 13.51 -33.49 -41.15
CA LYS A 488 13.50 -32.01 -41.21
C LYS A 488 12.75 -31.52 -42.45
N ASN A 489 12.40 -30.24 -42.49
CA ASN A 489 11.90 -29.61 -43.71
C ASN A 489 13.01 -29.46 -44.76
N GLU A 490 12.64 -29.37 -46.04
CA GLU A 490 13.61 -29.21 -47.14
C GLU A 490 14.45 -27.94 -46.99
N PHE A 491 13.84 -26.84 -46.55
CA PHE A 491 14.49 -25.54 -46.40
C PHE A 491 15.35 -25.38 -45.12
N THR A 492 15.35 -26.36 -44.21
CA THR A 492 16.20 -26.33 -43.01
C THR A 492 17.59 -26.86 -43.35
N GLN A 493 18.62 -26.01 -43.25
CA GLN A 493 20.01 -26.34 -43.54
C GLN A 493 20.71 -26.94 -42.31
N ILE A 494 21.56 -27.94 -42.52
CA ILE A 494 22.43 -28.48 -41.48
C ILE A 494 23.75 -27.71 -41.51
N VAL A 495 24.18 -27.19 -40.37
CA VAL A 495 25.45 -26.49 -40.20
C VAL A 495 26.25 -27.20 -39.11
N TYR A 496 27.50 -27.52 -39.41
CA TYR A 496 28.39 -28.16 -38.45
C TYR A 496 29.17 -27.11 -37.66
N LYS A 497 29.25 -27.30 -36.34
CA LYS A 497 30.13 -26.54 -35.43
C LYS A 497 31.31 -27.37 -34.94
#